data_AF-A0A429ACY9-F1
#
_entry.id   AF-A0A429ACY9-F1
#
_cell.length_a   1.000
_cell.length_b   1.000
_cell.length_c   1.000
_cell.angle_alpha   90.00
_cell.angle_beta   90.00
_cell.angle_gamma   90.00
#
_symmetry.space_group_name_H-M   'P 1'
#
loop_
_entity.id
_entity.type
_entity.pdbx_description
1 polymer ?
#
loop_
_entity_poly.entity_id
_entity_poly.type
_entity_poly.pdbx_seq_one_letter_code
_entity_poly.pdbx_strand_id
1 'polypeptide(L)'
;MVDWALRSGKPYFAPAKGYHYSDTGYVLAGLVIEKAAKKPLHRLYRSLLLQPLKMDRTYLEWWEPHRGPRAHSYIGERDTYDFNPTFDTFGGGGLVSTGADLNRFMRGLFEGKVFKRPATLRTMLRSTPQSVKAGAPYGLGIARLTVAGETAYGHNGFFGAFQVYVPKKGVAVTGTVTQSQLGAKKETSRFIENALLVALGKPPADLCKRQ
;
A
#
# COMPACT_ATOMS: atom_id res chain seq x y z
N MET A 1 7.16 14.55 16.39
CA MET A 1 7.60 13.18 16.05
C MET A 1 8.92 13.15 15.27
N VAL A 2 8.98 13.67 14.03
CA VAL A 2 10.20 13.63 13.20
C VAL A 2 11.41 14.26 13.89
N ASP A 3 11.24 15.44 14.46
CA ASP A 3 12.29 16.16 15.19
C ASP A 3 12.85 15.36 16.39
N TRP A 4 11.98 14.67 17.12
CA TRP A 4 12.38 13.75 18.19
C TRP A 4 13.13 12.52 17.63
N ALA A 5 12.64 11.92 16.55
CA ALA A 5 13.29 10.77 15.91
C ALA A 5 14.70 11.11 15.41
N LEU A 6 14.92 12.33 14.90
CA LEU A 6 16.24 12.79 14.47
C LEU A 6 17.21 13.02 15.63
N ARG A 7 16.72 13.52 16.78
CA ARG A 7 17.57 13.79 17.95
C ARG A 7 17.84 12.56 18.81
N SER A 8 16.90 11.64 18.90
CA SER A 8 16.92 10.54 19.88
C SER A 8 17.00 9.15 19.24
N GLY A 9 16.74 9.03 17.94
CA GLY A 9 16.81 7.77 17.22
C GLY A 9 18.25 7.40 16.82
N LYS A 10 18.53 6.10 16.75
CA LYS A 10 19.75 5.57 16.13
C LYS A 10 19.40 5.03 14.73
N PRO A 11 20.09 5.46 13.66
CA PRO A 11 19.85 4.92 12.33
C PRO A 11 20.26 3.44 12.28
N TYR A 12 19.47 2.62 11.58
CA TYR A 12 19.78 1.19 11.39
C TYR A 12 21.07 0.96 10.58
N PHE A 13 21.41 1.88 9.68
CA PHE A 13 22.59 1.84 8.82
C PHE A 13 22.88 3.22 8.23
N ALA A 14 24.09 3.42 7.70
CA ALA A 14 24.43 4.62 6.95
C ALA A 14 23.61 4.72 5.64
N PRO A 15 23.40 5.95 5.10
CA PRO A 15 22.62 6.15 3.88
C PRO A 15 23.05 5.21 2.74
N ALA A 16 22.06 4.62 2.06
CA ALA A 16 22.24 3.66 0.97
C ALA A 16 23.02 2.37 1.32
N LYS A 17 23.33 2.08 2.59
CA LYS A 17 24.03 0.85 2.99
C LYS A 17 23.12 -0.31 3.35
N GLY A 18 21.82 -0.08 3.55
CA GLY A 18 20.86 -1.13 3.89
C GLY A 18 19.44 -0.82 3.42
N TYR A 19 18.55 -1.76 3.72
CA TYR A 19 17.11 -1.62 3.54
C TYR A 19 16.39 -2.00 4.83
N HIS A 20 15.50 -1.11 5.29
CA HIS A 20 14.60 -1.34 6.41
C HIS A 20 13.33 -0.55 6.12
N TYR A 21 12.18 -1.21 6.15
CA TYR A 21 10.90 -0.54 5.96
C TYR A 21 10.67 0.44 7.10
N SER A 22 10.22 1.66 6.80
CA SER A 22 10.06 2.70 7.82
C SER A 22 8.97 3.69 7.45
N ASP A 23 7.89 3.71 8.24
CA ASP A 23 6.83 4.71 8.10
C ASP A 23 7.37 6.12 8.33
N THR A 24 8.36 6.30 9.21
CA THR A 24 9.06 7.59 9.39
C THR A 24 9.67 8.09 8.08
N GLY A 25 10.16 7.21 7.21
CA GLY A 25 10.64 7.56 5.89
C GLY A 25 9.52 8.11 4.98
N TYR A 26 8.32 7.56 5.06
CA TYR A 26 7.16 8.06 4.33
C TYR A 26 6.58 9.35 4.93
N VAL A 27 6.65 9.52 6.26
CA VAL A 27 6.32 10.80 6.92
C VAL A 27 7.24 11.91 6.42
N LEU A 28 8.54 11.64 6.32
CA LEU A 28 9.50 12.58 5.73
C LEU A 28 9.19 12.87 4.25
N ALA A 29 8.84 11.86 3.46
CA ALA A 29 8.43 12.05 2.07
C ALA A 29 7.18 12.94 1.96
N GLY A 30 6.20 12.76 2.84
CA GLY A 30 5.02 13.61 2.96
C GLY A 30 5.38 15.07 3.22
N LEU A 31 6.24 15.34 4.20
CA LEU A 31 6.72 16.69 4.52
C LEU A 31 7.47 17.34 3.34
N VAL A 32 8.29 16.57 2.61
CA VAL A 32 8.98 17.07 1.41
C VAL A 32 7.98 17.46 0.33
N ILE A 33 6.95 16.63 0.10
CA ILE A 33 5.88 16.91 -0.87
C ILE A 33 5.13 18.18 -0.50
N GLU A 34 4.69 18.32 0.75
CA GLU A 34 3.97 19.53 1.20
C GLU A 34 4.84 20.78 1.09
N LYS A 35 6.12 20.69 1.49
CA LYS A 35 7.06 21.81 1.39
C LYS A 35 7.28 22.24 -0.06
N ALA A 36 7.46 21.29 -0.97
CA ALA A 36 7.70 21.56 -2.38
C ALA A 36 6.45 22.12 -3.08
N ALA A 37 5.28 21.57 -2.78
CA ALA A 37 4.02 21.95 -3.42
C ALA A 37 3.30 23.13 -2.74
N LYS A 38 3.73 23.51 -1.53
CA LYS A 38 3.09 24.52 -0.66
C LYS A 38 1.60 24.26 -0.44
N LYS A 39 1.22 22.97 -0.36
CA LYS A 39 -0.17 22.51 -0.20
C LYS A 39 -0.18 21.27 0.71
N PRO A 40 -1.24 21.09 1.52
CA PRO A 40 -1.34 19.91 2.39
C PRO A 40 -1.61 18.63 1.58
N LEU A 41 -1.17 17.48 2.11
CA LEU A 41 -1.22 16.18 1.43
C LEU A 41 -2.62 15.80 0.95
N HIS A 42 -3.65 15.93 1.79
CA HIS A 42 -5.02 15.57 1.40
C HIS A 42 -5.50 16.29 0.12
N ARG A 43 -5.14 17.57 -0.05
CA ARG A 43 -5.47 18.34 -1.27
C ARG A 43 -4.66 17.88 -2.49
N LEU A 44 -3.41 17.47 -2.28
CA LEU A 44 -2.56 16.94 -3.35
C LEU A 44 -3.02 15.55 -3.78
N TYR A 45 -3.31 14.64 -2.84
CA TYR A 45 -3.90 13.34 -3.15
C TYR A 45 -5.19 13.50 -3.94
N ARG A 46 -6.11 14.35 -3.47
CA ARG A 46 -7.38 14.60 -4.15
C ARG A 46 -7.20 15.07 -5.58
N SER A 47 -6.39 16.12 -5.79
CA SER A 47 -6.30 16.79 -7.10
C SER A 47 -5.37 16.08 -8.10
N LEU A 48 -4.30 15.45 -7.63
CA LEU A 48 -3.30 14.81 -8.50
C LEU A 48 -3.60 13.34 -8.76
N LEU A 49 -4.34 12.66 -7.89
CA LEU A 49 -4.54 11.21 -7.97
C LEU A 49 -6.02 10.80 -7.91
N LEU A 50 -6.73 11.16 -6.83
CA LEU A 50 -8.05 10.60 -6.58
C LEU A 50 -9.10 11.08 -7.59
N GLN A 51 -9.18 12.39 -7.87
CA GLN A 51 -10.12 12.92 -8.87
C GLN A 51 -9.80 12.46 -10.30
N PRO A 52 -8.54 12.55 -10.80
CA PRO A 52 -8.22 12.08 -12.15
C PRO A 52 -8.53 10.60 -12.38
N LEU A 53 -8.40 9.77 -11.35
CA LEU A 53 -8.68 8.33 -11.42
C LEU A 53 -10.12 7.97 -11.03
N LYS A 54 -10.98 8.95 -10.72
CA LYS A 54 -12.37 8.75 -10.28
C LYS A 54 -12.48 7.84 -9.05
N MET A 55 -11.59 8.07 -8.08
CA MET A 55 -11.58 7.40 -6.78
C MET A 55 -12.43 8.19 -5.77
N ASP A 56 -13.72 8.27 -6.05
CA ASP A 56 -14.64 9.19 -5.37
C ASP A 56 -14.99 8.77 -3.94
N ARG A 57 -14.67 7.53 -3.53
CA ARG A 57 -14.87 7.02 -2.18
C ARG A 57 -13.57 6.90 -1.38
N THR A 58 -12.43 7.18 -1.99
CA THR A 58 -11.15 7.28 -1.28
C THR A 58 -10.99 8.67 -0.68
N TYR A 59 -10.46 8.77 0.54
CA TYR A 59 -10.17 10.04 1.22
C TYR A 59 -9.10 9.86 2.30
N LEU A 60 -8.38 10.93 2.63
CA LEU A 60 -7.45 10.92 3.78
C LEU A 60 -8.25 11.12 5.06
N GLU A 61 -8.26 10.11 5.93
CA GLU A 61 -8.98 10.17 7.20
C GLU A 61 -8.51 11.34 8.05
N TRP A 62 -9.36 11.86 8.95
CA TRP A 62 -9.17 13.09 9.73
C TRP A 62 -9.20 14.40 8.93
N TRP A 63 -8.68 14.41 7.71
CA TRP A 63 -8.49 15.63 6.90
C TRP A 63 -9.58 15.88 5.87
N GLU A 64 -10.34 14.85 5.51
CA GLU A 64 -11.44 14.91 4.56
C GLU A 64 -12.71 14.29 5.16
N PRO A 65 -13.91 14.76 4.76
CA PRO A 65 -15.16 14.15 5.20
C PRO A 65 -15.29 12.71 4.73
N HIS A 66 -15.95 11.88 5.53
CA HIS A 66 -16.23 10.48 5.21
C HIS A 66 -17.03 10.34 3.91
N ARG A 67 -16.68 9.33 3.11
CA ARG A 67 -17.28 9.09 1.78
C ARG A 67 -17.97 7.73 1.70
N GLY A 68 -18.86 7.49 2.66
CA GLY A 68 -19.67 6.29 2.81
C GLY A 68 -19.28 5.45 4.04
N PRO A 69 -19.91 4.27 4.22
CA PRO A 69 -19.62 3.39 5.33
C PRO A 69 -18.16 2.90 5.31
N ARG A 70 -17.57 2.78 6.50
CA ARG A 70 -16.25 2.19 6.73
C ARG A 70 -16.43 0.86 7.45
N ALA A 71 -15.66 -0.15 7.04
CA ALA A 71 -15.67 -1.44 7.72
C ALA A 71 -14.99 -1.32 9.10
N HIS A 72 -15.45 -2.14 10.05
CA HIS A 72 -14.68 -2.41 11.26
C HIS A 72 -13.45 -3.26 10.91
N SER A 73 -12.36 -3.01 11.64
CA SER A 73 -11.13 -3.80 11.55
C SER A 73 -10.74 -4.23 12.96
N TYR A 74 -10.29 -5.47 13.10
CA TYR A 74 -10.01 -6.10 14.38
C TYR A 74 -8.56 -6.56 14.44
N ILE A 75 -7.90 -6.28 15.57
CA ILE A 75 -6.61 -6.86 15.95
C ILE A 75 -6.85 -7.77 17.15
N GLY A 76 -6.93 -9.07 16.90
CA GLY A 76 -7.48 -10.02 17.86
C GLY A 76 -8.94 -9.68 18.18
N GLU A 77 -9.23 -9.46 19.46
CA GLU A 77 -10.57 -9.05 19.92
C GLU A 77 -10.75 -7.52 19.91
N ARG A 78 -9.69 -6.76 19.68
CA ARG A 78 -9.72 -5.30 19.72
C ARG A 78 -10.27 -4.76 18.41
N ASP A 79 -11.43 -4.11 18.47
CA ASP A 79 -11.91 -3.25 17.38
C ASP A 79 -11.03 -1.99 17.29
N THR A 80 -10.51 -1.71 16.09
CA THR A 80 -9.67 -0.56 15.80
C THR A 80 -10.42 0.56 15.09
N TYR A 81 -11.74 0.47 14.93
CA TYR A 81 -12.54 1.45 14.21
C TYR A 81 -12.33 2.88 14.75
N ASP A 82 -12.32 3.06 16.07
CA ASP A 82 -12.17 4.39 16.69
C ASP A 82 -10.71 4.75 17.03
N PHE A 83 -9.72 4.06 16.47
CA PHE A 83 -8.33 4.48 16.63
C PHE A 83 -8.14 5.84 15.99
N ASN A 84 -7.48 6.76 16.70
CA ASN A 84 -7.17 8.07 16.15
C ASN A 84 -6.22 7.90 14.95
N PRO A 85 -6.62 8.24 13.71
CA PRO A 85 -5.83 7.92 12.52
C PRO A 85 -4.63 8.85 12.32
N THR A 86 -4.48 9.91 13.13
CA THR A 86 -3.48 10.96 12.90
C THR A 86 -2.04 10.46 12.92
N PHE A 87 -1.74 9.32 13.56
CA PHE A 87 -0.39 8.73 13.52
C PHE A 87 0.03 8.26 12.12
N ASP A 88 -0.91 8.08 11.19
CA ASP A 88 -0.67 7.50 9.86
C ASP A 88 -0.89 8.50 8.70
N THR A 89 -1.64 9.57 8.94
CA THR A 89 -2.10 10.53 7.90
C THR A 89 -1.02 11.46 7.32
N PHE A 90 0.24 11.31 7.72
CA PHE A 90 1.36 12.16 7.29
C PHE A 90 2.20 11.56 6.15
N GLY A 91 1.64 10.59 5.42
CA GLY A 91 2.25 9.97 4.24
C GLY A 91 2.55 8.47 4.39
N GLY A 92 2.56 7.95 5.62
CA GLY A 92 2.70 6.52 5.91
C GLY A 92 1.46 5.69 5.57
N GLY A 93 0.28 6.32 5.61
CA GLY A 93 -0.99 5.68 5.32
C GLY A 93 -2.17 6.62 5.57
N GLY A 94 -3.18 6.17 6.31
CA GLY A 94 -4.37 6.96 6.68
C GLY A 94 -5.40 7.19 5.57
N LEU A 95 -5.18 6.68 4.36
CA LEU A 95 -6.19 6.71 3.29
C LEU A 95 -7.25 5.63 3.54
N VAL A 96 -8.52 6.04 3.65
CA VAL A 96 -9.67 5.12 3.58
C VAL A 96 -10.06 4.98 2.12
N SER A 97 -10.36 3.76 1.68
CA SER A 97 -10.66 3.47 0.27
C SER A 97 -11.65 2.31 0.13
N THR A 98 -12.02 2.00 -1.12
CA THR A 98 -12.79 0.81 -1.49
C THR A 98 -11.96 -0.09 -2.40
N GLY A 99 -12.30 -1.39 -2.48
CA GLY A 99 -11.67 -2.28 -3.45
C GLY A 99 -11.82 -1.80 -4.90
N ALA A 100 -12.95 -1.17 -5.25
CA ALA A 100 -13.15 -0.59 -6.58
C ALA A 100 -12.19 0.58 -6.85
N ASP A 101 -12.02 1.48 -5.89
CA ASP A 101 -11.11 2.62 -6.04
C ASP A 101 -9.63 2.20 -6.04
N LEU A 102 -9.24 1.24 -5.19
CA LEU A 102 -7.88 0.67 -5.24
C LEU A 102 -7.61 -0.02 -6.58
N ASN A 103 -8.60 -0.72 -7.15
CA ASN A 103 -8.50 -1.26 -8.51
C ASN A 103 -8.28 -0.15 -9.55
N ARG A 104 -9.02 0.96 -9.47
CA ARG A 104 -8.82 2.14 -10.34
C ARG A 104 -7.41 2.69 -10.20
N PHE A 105 -6.88 2.78 -8.97
CA PHE A 105 -5.51 3.19 -8.72
C PHE A 105 -4.49 2.26 -9.38
N MET A 106 -4.55 0.96 -9.09
CA MET A 106 -3.58 -0.01 -9.61
C MET A 106 -3.61 -0.06 -11.13
N ARG A 107 -4.80 -0.11 -11.74
CA ARG A 107 -4.93 -0.05 -13.20
C ARG A 107 -4.44 1.28 -13.75
N GLY A 108 -4.83 2.41 -13.16
CA GLY A 108 -4.39 3.73 -13.58
C GLY A 108 -2.87 3.92 -13.52
N LEU A 109 -2.22 3.37 -12.49
CA LEU A 109 -0.77 3.42 -12.33
C LEU A 109 -0.05 2.69 -13.47
N PHE A 110 -0.44 1.44 -13.74
CA PHE A 110 0.25 0.59 -14.70
C PHE A 110 -0.19 0.80 -16.16
N GLU A 111 -1.41 1.29 -16.39
CA GLU A 111 -1.92 1.67 -17.71
C GLU A 111 -1.52 3.11 -18.11
N GLY A 112 -0.62 3.76 -17.36
CA GLY A 112 -0.01 5.04 -17.74
C GLY A 112 -0.86 6.28 -17.48
N LYS A 113 -1.87 6.21 -16.61
CA LYS A 113 -2.78 7.33 -16.28
C LYS A 113 -2.29 8.19 -15.11
N VAL A 114 -1.29 7.72 -14.34
CA VAL A 114 -0.76 8.45 -13.18
C VAL A 114 0.41 9.37 -13.54
N PHE A 115 1.39 8.87 -14.28
CA PHE A 115 2.60 9.63 -14.59
C PHE A 115 2.61 10.11 -16.04
N LYS A 116 2.85 11.42 -16.23
CA LYS A 116 3.07 12.01 -17.57
C LYS A 116 4.25 11.38 -18.32
N ARG A 117 5.30 10.98 -17.58
CA ARG A 117 6.52 10.38 -18.14
C ARG A 117 6.58 8.88 -17.77
N PRO A 118 6.56 7.96 -18.73
CA PRO A 118 6.65 6.52 -18.44
C PRO A 118 7.91 6.10 -17.67
N ALA A 119 9.00 6.87 -17.82
CA ALA A 119 10.24 6.65 -17.06
C ALA A 119 10.06 6.81 -15.53
N THR A 120 9.09 7.61 -15.09
CA THR A 120 8.79 7.78 -13.67
C THR A 120 8.25 6.48 -13.06
N LEU A 121 7.35 5.78 -13.77
CA LEU A 121 6.87 4.46 -13.34
C LEU A 121 8.03 3.46 -13.24
N ARG A 122 8.92 3.41 -14.25
CA ARG A 122 10.10 2.53 -14.20
C ARG A 122 11.00 2.82 -13.00
N THR A 123 11.15 4.09 -12.63
CA THR A 123 11.89 4.48 -11.42
C THR A 123 11.18 4.03 -10.15
N MET A 124 9.85 4.21 -10.08
CA MET A 124 9.04 3.75 -8.94
C MET A 124 9.14 2.23 -8.73
N LEU A 125 9.12 1.44 -9.81
CA LEU A 125 9.11 -0.03 -9.76
C LEU A 125 10.50 -0.66 -9.53
N ARG A 126 11.58 0.13 -9.62
CA ARG A 126 12.95 -0.39 -9.53
C ARG A 126 13.28 -0.71 -8.07
N SER A 127 13.34 -2.00 -7.74
CA SER A 127 13.83 -2.46 -6.44
C SER A 127 15.28 -2.04 -6.21
N THR A 128 15.61 -1.63 -4.98
CA THR A 128 17.00 -1.31 -4.62
C THR A 128 17.82 -2.60 -4.43
N PRO A 129 19.13 -2.62 -4.72
CA PRO A 129 19.98 -3.79 -4.46
C PRO A 129 19.90 -4.28 -3.01
N GLN A 130 19.80 -3.35 -2.06
CA GLN A 130 19.71 -3.62 -0.63
C GLN A 130 18.39 -4.32 -0.28
N SER A 131 17.26 -3.88 -0.86
CA SER A 131 15.96 -4.51 -0.66
C SER A 131 15.91 -5.93 -1.23
N VAL A 132 16.54 -6.14 -2.40
CA VAL A 132 16.67 -7.47 -3.00
C VAL A 132 17.52 -8.39 -2.13
N LYS A 133 18.67 -7.91 -1.66
CA LYS A 133 19.54 -8.66 -0.74
C LYS A 133 18.83 -9.02 0.57
N ALA A 134 17.94 -8.15 1.04
CA ALA A 134 17.13 -8.39 2.24
C ALA A 134 15.93 -9.33 2.01
N GLY A 135 15.76 -9.89 0.80
CA GLY A 135 14.63 -10.76 0.48
C GLY A 135 13.29 -10.04 0.36
N ALA A 136 13.29 -8.71 0.30
CA ALA A 136 12.10 -7.88 0.15
C ALA A 136 12.27 -6.89 -1.00
N PRO A 137 12.28 -7.32 -2.27
CA PRO A 137 12.47 -6.44 -3.42
C PRO A 137 11.45 -5.29 -3.42
N TYR A 138 11.92 -4.07 -3.17
CA TYR A 138 11.04 -2.94 -2.87
C TYR A 138 11.51 -1.66 -3.57
N GLY A 139 10.60 -1.02 -4.29
CA GLY A 139 10.81 0.22 -5.02
C GLY A 139 10.41 1.45 -4.21
N LEU A 140 9.83 2.46 -4.87
CA LEU A 140 9.30 3.64 -4.20
C LEU A 140 7.81 3.41 -3.89
N GLY A 141 7.44 3.05 -2.66
CA GLY A 141 6.04 2.82 -2.30
C GLY A 141 5.43 1.49 -2.76
N ILE A 142 6.21 0.58 -3.32
CA ILE A 142 5.67 -0.64 -3.95
C ILE A 142 6.65 -1.81 -3.89
N ALA A 143 6.15 -2.97 -3.47
CA ALA A 143 6.88 -4.23 -3.46
C ALA A 143 6.81 -4.90 -4.84
N ARG A 144 7.89 -5.57 -5.23
CA ARG A 144 7.91 -6.51 -6.35
C ARG A 144 7.77 -7.93 -5.81
N LEU A 145 6.81 -8.65 -6.35
CA LEU A 145 6.39 -9.99 -5.92
C LEU A 145 6.47 -10.95 -7.11
N THR A 146 6.46 -12.25 -6.82
CA THR A 146 6.24 -13.29 -7.82
C THR A 146 4.95 -14.00 -7.46
N VAL A 147 4.00 -14.03 -8.38
CA VAL A 147 2.69 -14.64 -8.20
C VAL A 147 2.45 -15.60 -9.35
N ALA A 148 2.32 -16.88 -9.02
CA ALA A 148 2.09 -17.93 -10.01
C ALA A 148 3.09 -17.94 -11.19
N GLY A 149 4.36 -17.62 -10.91
CA GLY A 149 5.43 -17.52 -11.92
C GLY A 149 5.48 -16.20 -12.70
N GLU A 150 4.56 -15.27 -12.44
CA GLU A 150 4.53 -13.94 -13.07
C GLU A 150 5.04 -12.87 -12.12
N THR A 151 5.71 -11.84 -12.66
CA THR A 151 6.06 -10.66 -11.87
C THR A 151 4.80 -9.87 -11.53
N ALA A 152 4.64 -9.56 -10.25
CA ALA A 152 3.54 -8.74 -9.72
C ALA A 152 4.10 -7.59 -8.89
N TYR A 153 3.27 -6.57 -8.68
CA TYR A 153 3.62 -5.40 -7.88
C TYR A 153 2.47 -5.04 -6.95
N GLY A 154 2.78 -4.70 -5.71
CA GLY A 154 1.73 -4.44 -4.73
C GLY A 154 2.21 -3.87 -3.41
N HIS A 155 1.25 -3.70 -2.50
CA HIS A 155 1.50 -3.25 -1.14
C HIS A 155 0.40 -3.78 -0.20
N ASN A 156 0.80 -4.08 1.04
CA ASN A 156 -0.13 -4.44 2.11
C ASN A 156 -0.15 -3.31 3.16
N GLY A 157 -1.30 -3.02 3.73
CA GLY A 157 -1.48 -2.07 4.82
C GLY A 157 -1.57 -2.77 6.17
N PHE A 158 -1.17 -2.07 7.23
CA PHE A 158 -1.27 -2.57 8.60
C PHE A 158 -2.70 -3.00 8.96
N PHE A 159 -3.71 -2.22 8.55
CA PHE A 159 -5.13 -2.50 8.76
C PHE A 159 -5.74 -3.52 7.78
N GLY A 160 -4.90 -4.39 7.19
CA GLY A 160 -5.36 -5.52 6.38
C GLY A 160 -5.74 -5.20 4.93
N ALA A 161 -5.67 -3.94 4.50
CA ALA A 161 -5.83 -3.57 3.10
C ALA A 161 -4.69 -4.16 2.25
N PHE A 162 -4.98 -4.58 1.04
CA PHE A 162 -3.97 -5.05 0.09
C PHE A 162 -4.33 -4.68 -1.34
N GLN A 163 -3.30 -4.52 -2.16
CA GLN A 163 -3.44 -4.29 -3.59
C GLN A 163 -2.27 -4.92 -4.35
N VAL A 164 -2.57 -5.63 -5.42
CA VAL A 164 -1.59 -6.30 -6.26
C VAL A 164 -2.00 -6.16 -7.73
N TYR A 165 -1.02 -5.97 -8.61
CA TYR A 165 -1.20 -5.91 -10.04
C TYR A 165 -0.19 -6.81 -10.76
N VAL A 166 -0.65 -7.54 -11.77
CA VAL A 166 0.17 -8.44 -12.61
C VAL A 166 0.24 -7.84 -14.03
N PRO A 167 1.29 -7.08 -14.37
CA PRO A 167 1.33 -6.29 -15.61
C PRO A 167 1.13 -7.10 -16.88
N LYS A 168 1.78 -8.26 -16.99
CA LYS A 168 1.69 -9.13 -18.17
C LYS A 168 0.28 -9.65 -18.42
N LYS A 169 -0.56 -9.67 -17.38
CA LYS A 169 -1.94 -10.21 -17.42
C LYS A 169 -2.99 -9.10 -17.40
N GLY A 170 -2.61 -7.86 -17.07
CA GLY A 170 -3.57 -6.76 -16.91
C GLY A 170 -4.53 -6.95 -15.74
N VAL A 171 -4.17 -7.78 -14.75
CA VAL A 171 -5.03 -8.17 -13.63
C VAL A 171 -4.65 -7.38 -12.38
N ALA A 172 -5.64 -6.74 -11.78
CA ALA A 172 -5.56 -6.12 -10.47
C ALA A 172 -6.40 -6.95 -9.47
N VAL A 173 -5.85 -7.21 -8.28
CA VAL A 173 -6.58 -7.79 -7.15
C VAL A 173 -6.35 -6.91 -5.94
N THR A 174 -7.43 -6.42 -5.36
CA THR A 174 -7.39 -5.52 -4.20
C THR A 174 -8.46 -5.90 -3.21
N GLY A 175 -8.23 -5.69 -1.93
CA GLY A 175 -9.22 -5.99 -0.91
C GLY A 175 -8.77 -5.55 0.47
N THR A 176 -9.48 -6.05 1.47
CA THR A 176 -9.15 -5.84 2.88
C THR A 176 -9.51 -7.09 3.66
N VAL A 177 -8.63 -7.51 4.55
CA VAL A 177 -8.92 -8.53 5.56
C VAL A 177 -9.14 -7.80 6.88
N THR A 178 -10.38 -7.80 7.36
CA THR A 178 -10.80 -7.02 8.54
C THR A 178 -10.50 -7.69 9.86
N GLN A 179 -9.96 -8.90 9.86
CA GLN A 179 -9.59 -9.64 11.06
C GLN A 179 -8.11 -10.02 10.99
N SER A 180 -7.29 -9.33 11.77
CA SER A 180 -5.88 -9.64 11.96
C SER A 180 -5.70 -10.28 13.33
N GLN A 181 -5.47 -11.58 13.39
CA GLN A 181 -5.00 -12.19 14.63
C GLN A 181 -3.48 -12.03 14.73
N LEU A 182 -2.98 -11.71 15.93
CA LEU A 182 -1.55 -11.75 16.23
C LEU A 182 -1.03 -13.18 15.96
N GLY A 183 -0.32 -13.37 14.84
CA GLY A 183 0.17 -14.67 14.39
C GLY A 183 -0.46 -15.20 13.09
N ALA A 184 -1.64 -14.70 12.67
CA ALA A 184 -2.36 -15.17 11.48
C ALA A 184 -1.85 -14.58 10.14
N LYS A 185 -0.56 -14.19 10.09
CA LYS A 185 0.07 -13.63 8.89
C LYS A 185 0.08 -14.63 7.73
N LYS A 186 0.17 -15.94 8.04
CA LYS A 186 0.18 -17.01 7.03
C LYS A 186 -1.18 -17.14 6.34
N GLU A 187 -2.26 -17.10 7.10
CA GLU A 187 -3.63 -17.26 6.62
C GLU A 187 -4.03 -16.08 5.72
N THR A 188 -3.71 -14.86 6.15
CA THR A 188 -3.93 -13.64 5.36
C THR A 188 -3.14 -13.68 4.05
N SER A 189 -1.86 -14.05 4.11
CA SER A 189 -1.01 -14.15 2.92
C SER A 189 -1.54 -15.21 1.95
N ARG A 190 -1.96 -16.36 2.49
CA ARG A 190 -2.56 -17.45 1.71
C ARG A 190 -3.88 -17.04 1.06
N PHE A 191 -4.74 -16.31 1.77
CA PHE A 191 -5.98 -15.78 1.19
C PHE A 191 -5.69 -14.88 -0.01
N ILE A 192 -4.75 -13.94 0.14
CA ILE A 192 -4.35 -13.03 -0.94
C ILE A 192 -3.76 -13.81 -2.12
N GLU A 193 -2.89 -14.80 -1.85
CA GLU A 193 -2.30 -15.66 -2.88
C GLU A 193 -3.36 -16.46 -3.64
N ASN A 194 -4.32 -17.07 -2.95
CA ASN A 194 -5.42 -17.81 -3.59
C ASN A 194 -6.32 -16.88 -4.41
N ALA A 195 -6.65 -15.69 -3.91
CA ALA A 195 -7.40 -14.70 -4.67
C ALA A 195 -6.67 -14.30 -5.96
N LEU A 196 -5.35 -14.17 -5.90
CA LEU A 196 -4.51 -13.91 -7.06
C LEU A 196 -4.47 -15.09 -8.03
N LEU A 197 -4.33 -16.33 -7.55
CA LEU A 197 -4.35 -17.53 -8.39
C LEU A 197 -5.66 -17.63 -9.17
N VAL A 198 -6.79 -17.47 -8.48
CA VAL A 198 -8.13 -17.52 -9.10
C VAL A 198 -8.29 -16.41 -10.12
N ALA A 199 -7.88 -15.17 -9.81
CA ALA A 199 -7.93 -14.05 -10.75
C ALA A 199 -7.05 -14.26 -12.00
N LEU A 200 -6.03 -15.12 -11.90
CA LEU A 200 -5.16 -15.52 -13.00
C LEU A 200 -5.65 -16.80 -13.73
N GLY A 201 -6.84 -17.30 -13.41
CA GLY A 201 -7.40 -18.51 -14.00
C GLY A 201 -6.71 -19.80 -13.55
N LYS A 202 -6.01 -19.78 -12.40
CA LYS A 202 -5.35 -20.94 -11.80
C LYS A 202 -6.15 -21.45 -10.60
N PRO A 203 -6.09 -22.77 -10.31
CA PRO A 203 -6.70 -23.27 -9.08
C PRO A 203 -6.01 -22.67 -7.84
N PRO A 204 -6.74 -22.48 -6.73
CA PRO A 204 -6.12 -22.17 -5.43
C PRO A 204 -5.07 -23.22 -5.07
N ALA A 205 -4.01 -22.82 -4.37
CA ALA A 205 -2.93 -23.73 -3.96
C ALA A 205 -3.45 -24.87 -3.06
N ASP A 206 -4.45 -24.56 -2.24
CA ASP A 206 -5.10 -25.49 -1.33
C ASP A 206 -6.57 -25.63 -1.75
N LEU A 207 -6.89 -26.60 -2.63
CA LEU A 207 -8.26 -27.10 -2.68
C LEU A 207 -8.54 -27.70 -1.30
N CYS A 208 -9.32 -26.97 -0.50
CA CYS A 208 -9.91 -27.50 0.72
C CYS A 208 -10.52 -28.86 0.36
N LYS A 209 -9.90 -29.97 0.80
CA LYS A 209 -10.62 -31.24 0.87
C LYS A 209 -11.78 -30.92 1.78
N ARG A 210 -12.97 -30.77 1.20
CA ARG A 210 -14.21 -30.65 1.97
C ARG A 210 -14.19 -31.78 3.00
N GLN A 211 -14.09 -31.44 4.28
CA GLN A 211 -14.50 -32.34 5.34
C GLN A 211 -16.03 -32.34 5.39
#